data_AF-A0A535HX78-F1
#
_entry.id   AF-A0A535HX78-F1
#
_cell.length_a   1.000
_cell.length_b   1.000
_cell.length_c   1.000
_cell.angle_alpha   90.00
_cell.angle_beta   90.00
_cell.angle_gamma   90.00
#
_symmetry.space_group_name_H-M   'P 1'
#
loop_
_entity.id
_entity.type
_entity.pdbx_description
1 polymer ?
#
loop_
_entity_poly.entity_id
_entity_poly.type
_entity_poly.pdbx_seq_one_letter_code
_entity_poly.pdbx_strand_id
1 'polypeptide(L)'
;MLRPHTWSDERRAAMAGKTVVRKRGEGQALWMLGGLYEVKATSDETGGGMSVMEFTIPVGMGPPPHTHDGAELIYILEGTARYRIGEETIDAGPGTLIHFSAGTLETFEPTSPLRVLTVYAPGGMDRFFVEAGEPARTREVPPASSTPPDVERIAAIGERYGLHIKAPTSV
;
A
#
# COMPACT_ATOMS: atom_id res chain seq x y z
N MET A 1 17.68 32.57 17.42
CA MET A 1 18.11 31.31 18.07
C MET A 1 16.87 30.56 18.54
N LEU A 2 16.44 29.52 17.83
CA LEU A 2 15.31 28.67 18.25
C LEU A 2 15.84 27.64 19.27
N ARG A 3 15.20 27.57 20.44
CA ARG A 3 15.52 26.54 21.44
C ARG A 3 15.11 25.16 20.90
N PRO A 4 15.90 24.09 21.09
CA PRO A 4 15.45 22.74 20.76
C PRO A 4 14.23 22.42 21.62
N HIS A 5 13.12 22.06 21.00
CA HIS A 5 11.99 21.50 21.74
C HIS A 5 12.34 20.09 22.20
N THR A 6 12.77 19.97 23.46
CA THR A 6 12.90 18.69 24.13
C THR A 6 11.59 18.40 24.85
N TRP A 7 10.85 17.41 24.36
CA TRP A 7 9.66 16.88 25.00
C TRP A 7 10.01 16.27 26.38
N SER A 8 9.08 16.33 27.33
CA SER A 8 9.24 15.69 28.64
C SER A 8 9.31 14.17 28.51
N ASP A 9 9.91 13.49 29.48
CA ASP A 9 10.07 12.03 29.45
C ASP A 9 8.74 11.28 29.56
N GLU A 10 7.73 11.87 30.21
CA GLU A 10 6.36 11.35 30.22
C GLU A 10 5.68 11.49 28.85
N ARG A 11 5.93 12.59 28.11
CA ARG A 11 5.47 12.71 26.72
C ARG A 11 6.23 11.75 25.80
N ARG A 12 7.52 11.49 26.05
CA ARG A 12 8.27 10.44 25.33
C ARG A 12 7.73 9.04 25.63
N ALA A 13 7.38 8.74 26.87
CA ALA A 13 6.82 7.45 27.27
C ALA A 13 5.38 7.25 26.75
N ALA A 14 4.57 8.32 26.71
CA ALA A 14 3.23 8.29 26.10
C ALA A 14 3.28 8.20 24.57
N MET A 15 4.33 8.73 23.93
CA MET A 15 4.62 8.56 22.49
C MET A 15 5.39 7.28 22.17
N ALA A 16 5.93 6.59 23.17
CA ALA A 16 6.62 5.31 23.01
C ALA A 16 5.55 4.22 22.81
N GLY A 17 4.94 4.24 21.63
CA GLY A 17 4.13 3.15 21.13
C GLY A 17 4.92 1.83 21.14
N LYS A 18 4.19 0.72 21.14
CA LYS A 18 4.78 -0.63 21.08
C LYS A 18 5.76 -0.72 19.92
N THR A 19 7.03 -1.03 20.19
CA THR A 19 7.99 -1.33 19.13
C THR A 19 7.51 -2.56 18.36
N VAL A 20 7.32 -2.38 17.06
CA VAL A 20 6.96 -3.47 16.14
C VAL A 20 8.23 -3.98 15.48
N VAL A 21 8.45 -5.29 15.57
CA VAL A 21 9.51 -5.98 14.83
C VAL A 21 8.82 -7.07 14.01
N ARG A 22 8.98 -7.01 12.69
CA ARG A 22 8.51 -8.04 11.75
C ARG A 22 9.59 -8.34 10.73
N LYS A 23 10.01 -9.60 10.64
CA LYS A 23 10.92 -10.12 9.61
C LYS A 23 10.20 -10.29 8.27
N ARG A 24 10.93 -10.72 7.25
CA ARG A 24 10.34 -11.19 5.99
C ARG A 24 9.39 -12.34 6.28
N GLY A 25 8.20 -12.32 5.69
CA GLY A 25 7.18 -13.34 5.96
C GLY A 25 6.62 -13.29 7.39
N GLU A 26 6.63 -12.12 8.03
CA GLU A 26 5.87 -11.86 9.26
C GLU A 26 4.91 -10.68 9.06
N GLY A 27 3.77 -10.71 9.77
CA GLY A 27 2.64 -9.80 9.55
C GLY A 27 1.42 -10.52 9.01
N GLN A 28 0.26 -9.88 9.07
CA GLN A 28 -0.95 -10.39 8.46
C GLN A 28 -0.77 -10.43 6.94
N ALA A 29 -1.13 -11.55 6.32
CA ALA A 29 -1.00 -11.76 4.88
C ALA A 29 -2.38 -11.90 4.25
N LEU A 30 -2.59 -11.21 3.14
CA LEU A 30 -3.86 -11.08 2.46
C LEU A 30 -3.67 -11.36 0.96
N TRP A 31 -4.66 -11.99 0.34
CA TRP A 31 -4.76 -12.08 -1.11
C TRP A 31 -5.76 -11.04 -1.62
N MET A 32 -5.34 -10.29 -2.63
CA MET A 32 -6.16 -9.26 -3.28
C MET A 32 -5.64 -9.04 -4.69
N LEU A 33 -6.55 -8.91 -5.68
CA LEU A 33 -6.20 -8.61 -7.08
C LEU A 33 -5.07 -9.51 -7.64
N GLY A 34 -5.06 -10.79 -7.28
CA GLY A 34 -4.04 -11.75 -7.74
C GLY A 34 -2.65 -11.61 -7.10
N GLY A 35 -2.47 -10.70 -6.14
CA GLY A 35 -1.21 -10.50 -5.40
C GLY A 35 -1.29 -10.93 -3.93
N LEU A 36 -0.13 -10.93 -3.29
CA LEU A 36 0.06 -11.14 -1.84
C LEU A 36 0.40 -9.80 -1.18
N TYR A 37 -0.35 -9.45 -0.13
CA TYR A 37 -0.28 -8.16 0.55
C TYR A 37 -0.02 -8.43 2.04
N GLU A 38 1.13 -7.97 2.55
CA GLU A 38 1.57 -8.26 3.91
C GLU A 38 1.64 -6.97 4.75
N VAL A 39 0.89 -6.92 5.86
CA VAL A 39 0.90 -5.77 6.77
C VAL A 39 2.17 -5.78 7.62
N LYS A 40 3.02 -4.77 7.46
CA LYS A 40 4.29 -4.61 8.19
C LYS A 40 4.16 -3.72 9.42
N ALA A 41 3.31 -2.71 9.37
CA ALA A 41 2.89 -1.92 10.54
C ALA A 41 1.45 -1.45 10.33
N THR A 42 0.60 -1.70 11.31
CA THR A 42 -0.81 -1.25 11.28
C THR A 42 -0.93 0.22 11.66
N SER A 43 -2.04 0.84 11.28
CA SER A 43 -2.36 2.20 11.73
C SER A 43 -2.39 2.31 13.27
N ASP A 44 -2.93 1.29 13.96
CA ASP A 44 -2.99 1.29 15.43
C ASP A 44 -1.61 1.20 16.10
N GLU A 45 -0.70 0.40 15.53
CA GLU A 45 0.67 0.27 16.02
C GLU A 45 1.49 1.57 15.88
N THR A 46 1.14 2.43 14.92
CA THR A 46 1.84 3.70 14.66
C THR A 46 1.12 4.91 15.25
N GLY A 47 0.04 4.70 16.02
CA GLY A 47 -0.77 5.78 16.57
C GLY A 47 -1.50 6.59 15.50
N GLY A 48 -1.86 5.97 14.38
CA GLY A 48 -2.56 6.59 13.25
C GLY A 48 -1.65 7.34 12.28
N GLY A 49 -0.34 7.43 12.54
CA GLY A 49 0.58 8.20 11.72
C GLY A 49 0.81 7.60 10.34
N MET A 50 0.87 6.27 10.24
CA MET A 50 1.06 5.57 8.97
C MET A 50 0.62 4.10 9.02
N SER A 51 0.36 3.51 7.86
CA SER A 51 0.31 2.06 7.70
C SER A 51 1.33 1.63 6.67
N VAL A 52 2.06 0.54 6.95
CA VAL A 52 3.16 0.05 6.10
C VAL A 52 2.82 -1.36 5.63
N MET A 53 2.95 -1.60 4.33
CA MET A 53 2.67 -2.90 3.74
C MET A 53 3.73 -3.30 2.72
N GLU A 54 3.91 -4.60 2.53
CA GLU A 54 4.75 -5.17 1.47
C GLU A 54 3.84 -5.91 0.49
N PHE A 55 3.96 -5.61 -0.80
CA PHE A 55 3.15 -6.26 -1.83
C PHE A 55 4.05 -7.13 -2.72
N THR A 56 3.56 -8.32 -3.07
CA THR A 56 4.10 -9.18 -4.12
C THR A 56 3.06 -9.33 -5.21
N ILE A 57 3.36 -8.86 -6.41
CA ILE A 57 2.38 -8.70 -7.49
C ILE A 57 2.93 -9.36 -8.77
N PRO A 58 2.20 -10.32 -9.38
CA PRO A 58 2.66 -10.94 -10.61
C PRO A 58 2.48 -10.03 -11.82
N VAL A 59 3.14 -10.37 -12.93
CA VAL A 59 3.05 -9.65 -14.21
C VAL A 59 1.60 -9.56 -14.69
N GLY A 60 1.22 -8.40 -15.21
CA GLY A 60 -0.12 -8.16 -15.77
C GLY A 60 -1.24 -8.02 -14.73
N MET A 61 -0.89 -8.06 -13.43
CA MET A 61 -1.80 -7.61 -12.36
C MET A 61 -1.51 -6.14 -12.01
N GLY A 62 -2.23 -5.58 -11.05
CA GLY A 62 -2.05 -4.19 -10.63
C GLY A 62 -3.38 -3.56 -10.25
N PRO A 63 -3.36 -2.43 -9.53
CA PRO A 63 -4.59 -1.74 -9.19
C PRO A 63 -5.19 -1.05 -10.43
N PRO A 64 -6.52 -0.89 -10.49
CA PRO A 64 -7.13 0.08 -11.41
C PRO A 64 -6.66 1.51 -11.05
N PRO A 65 -6.80 2.50 -11.95
CA PRO A 65 -6.50 3.89 -11.64
C PRO A 65 -7.24 4.38 -10.39
N HIS A 66 -6.53 5.04 -9.48
CA HIS A 66 -7.10 5.48 -8.21
C HIS A 66 -6.40 6.72 -7.64
N THR A 67 -7.02 7.31 -6.62
CA THR A 67 -6.46 8.39 -5.80
C THR A 67 -6.68 8.07 -4.33
N HIS A 68 -5.82 8.59 -3.46
CA HIS A 68 -6.00 8.53 -2.00
C HIS A 68 -6.28 9.91 -1.41
N ASP A 69 -7.06 9.98 -0.33
CA ASP A 69 -7.22 11.19 0.50
C ASP A 69 -5.92 11.58 1.23
N GLY A 70 -5.04 10.61 1.46
CA GLY A 70 -3.73 10.76 2.07
C GLY A 70 -2.58 10.62 1.07
N ALA A 71 -1.35 10.71 1.56
CA ALA A 71 -0.16 10.43 0.78
C ALA A 71 0.15 8.92 0.72
N GLU A 72 0.68 8.47 -0.42
CA GLU A 72 1.24 7.14 -0.60
C GLU A 72 2.73 7.25 -0.96
N LEU A 73 3.54 6.33 -0.46
CA LEU A 73 4.93 6.19 -0.85
C LEU A 73 5.19 4.75 -1.24
N ILE A 74 5.77 4.54 -2.41
CA ILE A 74 6.20 3.24 -2.91
C ILE A 74 7.72 3.19 -2.97
N TYR A 75 8.29 2.08 -2.50
CA TYR A 75 9.69 1.74 -2.69
C TYR A 75 9.83 0.35 -3.32
N ILE A 76 10.45 0.28 -4.50
CA ILE A 76 10.62 -0.98 -5.23
C ILE A 76 11.75 -1.80 -4.60
N LEU A 77 11.41 -3.01 -4.14
CA LEU A 77 12.36 -3.96 -3.55
C LEU A 77 12.93 -4.90 -4.61
N GLU A 78 12.07 -5.49 -5.44
CA GLU A 78 12.44 -6.44 -6.50
C GLU A 78 11.49 -6.27 -7.71
N GLY A 79 11.96 -6.66 -8.89
CA GLY A 79 11.19 -6.57 -10.12
C GLY A 79 11.09 -5.15 -10.67
N THR A 80 10.17 -4.96 -11.62
CA THR A 80 10.01 -3.72 -12.39
C THR A 80 8.54 -3.47 -12.68
N ALA A 81 8.16 -2.20 -12.75
CA ALA A 81 6.82 -1.78 -13.09
C ALA A 81 6.83 -0.48 -13.89
N ARG A 82 5.77 -0.28 -14.65
CA ARG A 82 5.46 0.97 -15.34
C ARG A 82 4.37 1.70 -14.57
N TYR A 83 4.72 2.84 -13.98
CA TYR A 83 3.78 3.73 -13.30
C TYR A 83 3.21 4.74 -14.28
N ARG A 84 1.92 5.03 -14.17
CA ARG A 84 1.27 6.17 -14.82
C ARG A 84 0.79 7.10 -13.72
N ILE A 85 1.27 8.34 -13.74
CA ILE A 85 1.09 9.33 -12.67
C ILE A 85 0.61 10.62 -13.32
N GLY A 86 -0.69 10.90 -13.21
CA GLY A 86 -1.32 11.92 -14.07
C GLY A 86 -1.09 11.62 -15.55
N GLU A 87 -0.35 12.50 -16.24
CA GLU A 87 -0.01 12.36 -17.66
C GLU A 87 1.37 11.72 -17.91
N GLU A 88 2.17 11.53 -16.85
CA GLU A 88 3.51 10.99 -16.97
C GLU A 88 3.52 9.46 -16.88
N THR A 89 4.48 8.85 -17.56
CA THR A 89 4.76 7.42 -17.48
C THR A 89 6.21 7.21 -17.09
N ILE A 90 6.44 6.42 -16.05
CA ILE A 90 7.76 6.16 -15.46
C ILE A 90 7.97 4.66 -15.37
N ASP A 91 9.09 4.18 -15.90
CA ASP A 91 9.57 2.82 -15.65
C ASP A 91 10.41 2.81 -14.37
N ALA A 92 10.01 1.99 -13.40
CA ALA A 92 10.62 1.90 -12.08
C ALA A 92 11.16 0.49 -11.82
N GLY A 93 12.32 0.42 -11.16
CA GLY A 93 12.99 -0.82 -10.77
C GLY A 93 13.53 -0.74 -9.34
N PRO A 94 14.30 -1.74 -8.87
CA PRO A 94 14.71 -1.80 -7.48
C PRO A 94 15.49 -0.56 -7.03
N GLY A 95 15.14 -0.03 -5.86
CA GLY A 95 15.72 1.20 -5.33
C GLY A 95 15.01 2.49 -5.76
N THR A 96 14.03 2.42 -6.66
CA THR A 96 13.17 3.56 -6.98
C THR A 96 12.20 3.84 -5.85
N LEU A 97 12.15 5.09 -5.41
CA LEU A 97 11.13 5.63 -4.51
C LEU A 97 10.19 6.54 -5.29
N ILE A 98 8.89 6.40 -5.08
CA ILE A 98 7.86 7.28 -5.64
C ILE A 98 6.99 7.75 -4.48
N HIS A 99 6.73 9.06 -4.41
CA HIS A 99 5.84 9.66 -3.43
C HIS A 99 4.68 10.33 -4.15
N PHE A 100 3.47 9.94 -3.77
CA PHE A 100 2.21 10.44 -4.25
C PHE A 100 1.62 11.35 -3.18
N SER A 101 1.41 12.63 -3.52
CA SER A 101 0.66 13.52 -2.65
C SER A 101 -0.81 13.13 -2.67
N ALA A 102 -1.57 13.52 -1.64
CA ALA A 102 -3.02 13.31 -1.61
C ALA A 102 -3.69 13.79 -2.92
N GLY A 103 -4.61 12.98 -3.43
CA GLY A 103 -5.34 13.24 -4.67
C GLY A 103 -4.57 12.97 -5.96
N THR A 104 -3.31 12.50 -5.91
CA THR A 104 -2.56 12.13 -7.11
C THR A 104 -3.21 10.93 -7.79
N LEU A 105 -3.57 11.06 -9.07
CA LEU A 105 -4.08 9.95 -9.86
C LEU A 105 -2.92 9.03 -10.26
N GLU A 106 -2.99 7.79 -9.82
CA GLU A 106 -1.95 6.80 -10.06
C GLU A 106 -2.50 5.44 -10.47
N THR A 107 -1.66 4.71 -11.21
CA THR A 107 -1.80 3.28 -11.50
C THR A 107 -0.44 2.73 -11.87
N PHE A 108 -0.24 1.42 -11.74
CA PHE A 108 0.96 0.79 -12.27
C PHE A 108 0.70 -0.61 -12.81
N GLU A 109 1.58 -1.02 -13.71
CA GLU A 109 1.60 -2.36 -14.31
C GLU A 109 2.98 -2.98 -14.07
N PRO A 110 3.09 -4.09 -13.32
CA PRO A 110 4.30 -4.89 -13.21
C PRO A 110 4.74 -5.41 -14.58
N THR A 111 5.95 -5.06 -14.99
CA THR A 111 6.60 -5.55 -16.21
C THR A 111 7.47 -6.79 -15.95
N SER A 112 7.68 -7.12 -14.67
CA SER A 112 8.20 -8.40 -14.15
C SER A 112 7.56 -8.69 -12.79
N PRO A 113 7.70 -9.89 -12.19
CA PRO A 113 7.19 -10.14 -10.84
C PRO A 113 7.74 -9.11 -9.85
N LEU A 114 6.84 -8.35 -9.23
CA LEU A 114 7.15 -7.12 -8.51
C LEU A 114 7.03 -7.32 -7.00
N ARG A 115 8.00 -6.81 -6.24
CA ARG A 115 7.87 -6.60 -4.79
C ARG A 115 8.11 -5.16 -4.42
N VAL A 116 7.18 -4.58 -3.67
CA VAL A 116 7.25 -3.19 -3.22
C VAL A 116 6.95 -3.09 -1.74
N LEU A 117 7.55 -2.09 -1.09
CA LEU A 117 7.11 -1.60 0.21
C LEU A 117 6.26 -0.35 -0.04
N THR A 118 5.04 -0.33 0.48
CA THR A 118 4.18 0.85 0.47
C THR A 118 4.01 1.43 1.88
N VAL A 119 3.88 2.75 1.95
CA VAL A 119 3.55 3.49 3.17
C VAL A 119 2.41 4.44 2.85
N TYR A 120 1.34 4.37 3.64
CA TYR A 120 0.23 5.31 3.60
C TYR A 120 0.27 6.24 4.80
N ALA A 121 0.10 7.54 4.58
CA ALA A 121 0.10 8.57 5.62
C ALA A 121 -1.02 9.61 5.38
N PRO A 122 -1.95 9.84 6.33
CA PRO A 122 -2.09 9.14 7.62
C PRO A 122 -2.36 7.64 7.45
N GLY A 123 -2.20 6.88 8.53
CA GLY A 123 -2.46 5.44 8.51
C GLY A 123 -3.94 5.10 8.37
N GLY A 124 -4.24 3.86 8.03
CA GLY A 124 -5.61 3.32 7.98
C GLY A 124 -5.87 2.43 6.78
N MET A 125 -5.00 2.50 5.76
CA MET A 125 -5.15 1.71 4.54
C MET A 125 -4.96 0.21 4.79
N ASP A 126 -4.21 -0.18 5.83
CA ASP A 126 -4.14 -1.57 6.28
C ASP A 126 -5.54 -2.18 6.53
N ARG A 127 -6.49 -1.40 7.06
CA ARG A 127 -7.86 -1.85 7.31
C ARG A 127 -8.66 -2.03 6.03
N PHE A 128 -8.44 -1.18 5.01
CA PHE A 128 -8.99 -1.39 3.68
C PHE A 128 -8.57 -2.75 3.12
N PHE A 129 -7.27 -3.06 3.15
CA PHE A 129 -6.77 -4.33 2.64
C PHE A 129 -7.32 -5.52 3.41
N VAL A 130 -7.45 -5.42 4.74
CA VAL A 130 -8.05 -6.47 5.57
C VAL A 130 -9.51 -6.72 5.22
N GLU A 131 -10.28 -5.68 4.91
CA GLU A 131 -11.71 -5.79 4.63
C GLU A 131 -12.01 -6.20 3.17
N ALA A 132 -11.27 -5.66 2.21
CA ALA A 132 -11.47 -5.94 0.80
C ALA A 132 -10.75 -7.22 0.34
N GLY A 133 -9.68 -7.61 1.02
CA GLY A 133 -8.92 -8.82 0.73
C GLY A 133 -9.46 -10.05 1.46
N GLU A 134 -8.81 -11.18 1.21
CA GLU A 134 -9.05 -12.41 1.97
C GLU A 134 -7.77 -12.85 2.68
N PRO A 135 -7.84 -13.54 3.83
CA PRO A 135 -6.66 -14.11 4.48
C PRO A 135 -5.91 -15.07 3.55
N ALA A 136 -4.62 -14.80 3.34
CA ALA A 136 -3.77 -15.64 2.51
C ALA A 136 -3.56 -17.01 3.18
N ARG A 137 -3.72 -18.10 2.42
CA ARG A 137 -3.52 -19.47 2.94
C ARG A 137 -2.05 -19.86 2.98
N THR A 138 -1.24 -19.25 2.12
CA THR A 138 0.22 -19.38 2.06
C THR A 138 0.83 -17.99 1.85
N ARG A 139 2.14 -17.84 2.09
CA ARG A 139 2.88 -16.59 1.80
C ARG A 139 3.42 -16.56 0.37
N GLU A 140 2.55 -16.90 -0.56
CA GLU A 140 2.78 -16.86 -2.00
C GLU A 140 1.62 -16.13 -2.66
N VAL A 141 1.78 -15.69 -3.91
CA VAL A 141 0.65 -15.15 -4.68
C VAL A 141 -0.42 -16.23 -4.84
N PRO A 142 -1.72 -15.87 -4.83
CA PRO A 142 -2.79 -16.85 -4.98
C PRO A 142 -2.69 -17.57 -6.32
N PRO A 143 -3.21 -18.81 -6.43
CA PRO A 143 -3.43 -19.45 -7.71
C PRO A 143 -4.26 -18.56 -8.65
N ALA A 144 -4.01 -18.64 -9.95
CA ALA A 144 -4.79 -17.90 -10.93
C ALA A 144 -6.29 -18.22 -10.80
N SER A 145 -7.11 -17.17 -10.72
CA SER A 145 -8.56 -17.28 -10.70
C SER A 145 -9.12 -17.09 -12.10
N SER A 146 -10.11 -17.91 -12.48
CA SER A 146 -10.92 -17.69 -13.68
C SER A 146 -12.06 -16.69 -13.46
N THR A 147 -12.31 -16.32 -12.20
CA THR A 147 -13.31 -15.31 -11.82
C THR A 147 -12.63 -13.95 -11.72
N PRO A 148 -13.07 -12.94 -12.47
CA PRO A 148 -12.57 -11.57 -12.35
C PRO A 148 -12.78 -11.03 -10.93
N PRO A 149 -11.91 -10.13 -10.44
CA PRO A 149 -12.13 -9.44 -9.18
C PRO A 149 -13.44 -8.63 -9.19
N ASP A 150 -14.14 -8.62 -8.06
CA ASP A 150 -15.30 -7.76 -7.83
C ASP A 150 -14.84 -6.32 -7.55
N VAL A 151 -14.50 -5.61 -8.62
CA VAL A 151 -13.97 -4.23 -8.54
C VAL A 151 -14.99 -3.26 -7.94
N GLU A 152 -16.29 -3.48 -8.15
CA GLU A 152 -17.35 -2.64 -7.58
C GLU A 152 -17.39 -2.76 -6.06
N ARG A 153 -17.33 -3.98 -5.53
CA ARG A 153 -17.19 -4.21 -4.08
C ARG A 153 -15.93 -3.57 -3.54
N ILE A 154 -14.79 -3.76 -4.20
CA ILE A 154 -13.50 -3.21 -3.75
C ILE A 154 -13.57 -1.68 -3.73
N ALA A 155 -14.14 -1.05 -4.76
CA ALA A 155 -14.33 0.39 -4.82
C ALA A 155 -15.24 0.89 -3.68
N ALA A 156 -16.37 0.23 -3.43
CA ALA A 156 -17.28 0.61 -2.35
C ALA A 156 -16.64 0.48 -0.96
N ILE A 157 -15.73 -0.47 -0.76
CA ILE A 157 -14.92 -0.58 0.46
C ILE A 157 -13.88 0.55 0.49
N GLY A 158 -13.16 0.78 -0.62
CA GLY A 158 -12.15 1.82 -0.76
C GLY A 158 -12.64 3.21 -0.37
N GLU A 159 -13.85 3.59 -0.79
CA GLU A 159 -14.47 4.88 -0.47
C GLU A 159 -14.57 5.14 1.05
N ARG A 160 -14.72 4.09 1.87
CA ARG A 160 -14.76 4.24 3.34
C ARG A 160 -13.40 4.55 3.97
N TYR A 161 -12.32 4.27 3.24
CA TYR A 161 -10.94 4.43 3.69
C TYR A 161 -10.19 5.52 2.91
N GLY A 162 -10.91 6.33 2.12
CA GLY A 162 -10.31 7.40 1.32
C GLY A 162 -9.54 6.92 0.09
N LEU A 163 -9.85 5.72 -0.42
CA LEU A 163 -9.35 5.20 -1.69
C LEU A 163 -10.45 5.34 -2.75
N HIS A 164 -10.21 6.14 -3.78
CA HIS A 164 -11.18 6.41 -4.84
C HIS A 164 -10.75 5.78 -6.15
N ILE A 165 -11.31 4.61 -6.47
CA ILE A 165 -11.08 3.94 -7.75
C ILE A 165 -11.79 4.73 -8.86
N LYS A 166 -11.05 5.06 -9.90
CA LYS A 166 -11.58 5.70 -11.12
C LYS A 166 -11.86 4.62 -12.16
N ALA A 167 -12.96 4.79 -12.89
CA ALA A 167 -13.19 4.00 -14.09
C ALA A 167 -12.00 4.17 -15.04
N PRO A 168 -11.57 3.13 -15.77
CA PRO A 168 -10.55 3.26 -16.79
C PRO A 168 -10.98 4.38 -17.75
N THR A 169 -10.21 5.46 -17.83
CA THR A 169 -10.44 6.46 -18.86
C THR A 169 -10.26 5.76 -20.19
N SER A 170 -11.34 5.66 -20.97
CA SER A 170 -11.26 5.20 -22.35
C SER A 170 -10.25 6.10 -23.06
N VAL A 171 -9.16 5.50 -23.55
CA VAL A 171 -8.27 6.14 -24.52
C VAL A 171 -8.89 5.99 -25.89
#